data_AF-A0A4R9FZ84-F1
#
_entry.id   AF-A0A4R9FZ84-F1
#
_cell.length_a   1.000
_cell.length_b   1.000
_cell.length_c   1.000
_cell.angle_alpha   90.00
_cell.angle_beta   90.00
_cell.angle_gamma   90.00
#
_symmetry.space_group_name_H-M   'P 1'
#
loop_
_entity.id
_entity.type
_entity.pdbx_description
1 polymer ?
#
loop_
_entity_poly.entity_id
_entity_poly.type
_entity_poly.pdbx_seq_one_letter_code
_entity_poly.pdbx_strand_id
1 'polypeptide(L)'
;MKKTPLKLRILYITLIFFTAFAIIDRFVLDNVLFGFPNEQEWDTSPWFNFLEKRKRIEFAPNEEGVLLVGSSVALYSALPERINEGFQKNSLPIRTEFYAHPALTPSDFYFYKEDIASKKPKLVFFILNPADLQLDFLVSEKESEARFRQYEKNIIYQEDSVLDLQNIKYDEHALTEIEATTRHQNRTIYPWEYLKERFSDVVKIGKSSALSLLSRSLFLVVRYRSFLYDPFDVWIENHLRSGRSYHYYTGIPPKEGMYLRGWAKPEFEIECELKNGIFQESVFFQEKGANLKIIGEGEKVLLDQTFSKSGWNSLRLEFPQETKTATLRFVTDKKISSSQVDARLFGLEEIYGIRLSQNFCRREIRKNISYLRILGIDDSRLAHMNQEDYSKDYKERIYAFKAGAKMSRLVTLRMAKMKLAASPKFFSWSEMEYLKRGVEYLESQGIKVVLVNSPENPFERKVYENTPWYAGYIQYLESLGKDKYFFRNAVSEFPDQTSFLDPHHLTYIASEKSSDLYSKWIQKILDQK
;
A
#
# COMPACT_ATOMS: atom_id res chain seq x y z
N MET A 1 -49.53 38.43 17.27
CA MET A 1 -48.36 37.51 17.21
C MET A 1 -47.09 38.29 17.55
N LYS A 2 -46.42 37.99 18.67
CA LYS A 2 -45.13 38.63 19.01
C LYS A 2 -44.08 38.25 17.96
N LYS A 3 -43.45 39.22 17.31
CA LYS A 3 -42.37 38.98 16.35
C LYS A 3 -41.24 38.24 17.07
N THR A 4 -40.92 37.03 16.60
CA THR A 4 -39.75 36.27 17.04
C THR A 4 -38.53 37.18 17.00
N PRO A 5 -37.74 37.30 18.08
CA PRO A 5 -36.54 38.15 18.10
C PRO A 5 -35.63 37.83 16.93
N LEU A 6 -35.05 38.85 16.28
CA LEU A 6 -34.19 38.68 15.10
C LEU A 6 -33.06 37.66 15.34
N LYS A 7 -32.45 37.68 16.52
CA LYS A 7 -31.41 36.70 16.94
C LYS A 7 -31.92 35.25 16.92
N LEU A 8 -33.15 35.04 17.36
CA LEU A 8 -33.76 33.72 17.39
C LEU A 8 -34.12 33.25 15.96
N ARG A 9 -34.55 34.16 15.08
CA ARG A 9 -34.75 33.86 13.65
C ARG A 9 -33.44 33.47 12.97
N ILE A 10 -32.36 34.23 13.22
CA ILE A 10 -31.03 33.92 12.69
C ILE A 10 -30.58 32.54 13.18
N LEU A 11 -30.72 32.24 14.47
CA LEU A 11 -30.37 30.93 15.02
C LEU A 11 -31.15 29.80 14.34
N TYR A 12 -32.48 29.93 14.17
CA TYR A 12 -33.28 28.93 13.48
C TYR A 12 -32.85 28.73 12.02
N ILE A 13 -32.60 29.83 11.29
CA ILE A 13 -32.14 29.76 9.91
C ILE A 13 -30.78 29.07 9.82
N THR A 14 -29.83 29.41 10.69
CA THR A 14 -28.52 28.76 10.77
C THR A 14 -28.64 27.27 11.06
N LEU A 15 -29.48 26.88 12.02
CA LEU A 15 -29.73 25.47 12.33
C LEU A 15 -30.35 24.72 11.15
N ILE A 16 -31.32 25.32 10.46
CA ILE A 16 -31.94 24.72 9.27
C ILE A 16 -30.89 24.49 8.16
N PHE A 17 -30.09 25.51 7.83
CA PHE A 17 -29.04 25.36 6.81
C PHE A 17 -27.97 24.36 7.23
N PHE A 18 -27.58 24.36 8.50
CA PHE A 18 -26.61 23.43 9.05
C PHE A 18 -27.12 21.98 8.96
N THR A 19 -28.36 21.73 9.38
CA THR A 19 -29.00 20.41 9.28
C THR A 19 -29.19 19.99 7.82
N ALA A 20 -29.64 20.89 6.95
CA ALA A 20 -29.79 20.60 5.52
C ALA A 20 -28.44 20.23 4.88
N PHE A 21 -27.38 20.99 5.18
CA PHE A 21 -26.03 20.68 4.72
C PHE A 21 -25.55 19.32 5.26
N ALA A 22 -25.74 19.04 6.55
CA ALA A 22 -25.36 17.76 7.15
C ALA A 22 -26.11 16.57 6.51
N ILE A 23 -27.39 16.74 6.16
CA ILE A 23 -28.18 15.72 5.45
C ILE A 23 -27.62 15.50 4.04
N ILE A 24 -27.41 16.57 3.27
CA ILE A 24 -26.86 16.47 1.91
C ILE A 24 -25.47 15.82 1.95
N ASP A 25 -24.62 16.26 2.85
CA ASP A 25 -23.27 15.74 3.06
C ASP A 25 -23.27 14.26 3.44
N ARG A 26 -24.18 13.80 4.32
CA ARG A 26 -24.21 12.40 4.76
C ARG A 26 -24.86 11.46 3.77
N PHE A 27 -25.93 11.88 3.10
CA PHE A 27 -26.71 11.00 2.25
C PHE A 27 -26.34 11.12 0.78
N VAL A 28 -26.01 12.32 0.27
CA VAL A 28 -25.68 12.48 -1.15
C VAL A 28 -24.22 12.15 -1.40
N LEU A 29 -23.30 12.72 -0.61
CA LEU A 29 -21.87 12.56 -0.86
C LEU A 29 -21.43 11.10 -0.76
N ASP A 30 -21.88 10.39 0.28
CA ASP A 30 -21.48 9.00 0.51
C ASP A 30 -21.93 8.09 -0.64
N ASN A 31 -23.19 8.22 -1.08
CA ASN A 31 -23.74 7.45 -2.19
C ASN A 31 -23.06 7.81 -3.52
N VAL A 32 -22.78 9.08 -3.78
CA VAL A 32 -22.11 9.52 -5.02
C VAL A 32 -20.66 9.03 -5.04
N LEU A 33 -19.92 9.20 -3.95
CA LEU A 33 -18.51 8.85 -3.88
C LEU A 33 -18.28 7.34 -3.95
N PHE A 34 -19.00 6.56 -3.16
CA PHE A 34 -18.79 5.10 -3.07
C PHE A 34 -19.67 4.28 -4.03
N GLY A 35 -20.65 4.91 -4.68
CA GLY A 35 -21.42 4.34 -5.78
C GLY A 35 -20.74 4.44 -7.14
N PHE A 36 -19.69 5.26 -7.26
CA PHE A 36 -18.95 5.43 -8.52
C PHE A 36 -18.04 4.21 -8.80
N PRO A 37 -17.84 3.82 -10.08
CA PRO A 37 -16.97 2.70 -10.43
C PRO A 37 -15.53 2.93 -9.93
N ASN A 38 -14.98 1.90 -9.26
CA ASN A 38 -13.60 1.92 -8.84
C ASN A 38 -12.70 1.28 -9.92
N GLU A 39 -11.96 2.11 -10.64
CA GLU A 39 -11.01 1.72 -11.69
C GLU A 39 -9.56 1.99 -11.29
N GLN A 40 -9.34 2.25 -10.01
CA GLN A 40 -8.03 2.54 -9.46
C GLN A 40 -7.17 1.29 -9.42
N GLU A 41 -5.91 1.46 -9.77
CA GLU A 41 -4.91 0.41 -9.75
C GLU A 41 -4.51 0.04 -8.31
N TRP A 42 -3.78 -1.05 -8.18
CA TRP A 42 -3.23 -1.47 -6.90
C TRP A 42 -2.38 -0.38 -6.25
N ASP A 43 -2.53 -0.18 -4.95
CA ASP A 43 -1.75 0.78 -4.14
C ASP A 43 -1.89 2.26 -4.56
N THR A 44 -2.93 2.61 -5.33
CA THR A 44 -3.32 4.02 -5.58
C THR A 44 -4.46 4.44 -4.66
N SER A 45 -4.67 5.75 -4.47
CA SER A 45 -5.68 6.35 -3.57
C SER A 45 -6.07 5.46 -2.36
N PRO A 46 -5.09 5.11 -1.51
CA PRO A 46 -5.25 4.00 -0.56
C PRO A 46 -6.39 4.21 0.44
N TRP A 47 -6.72 5.46 0.74
CA TRP A 47 -7.79 5.81 1.66
C TRP A 47 -9.19 5.63 1.06
N PHE A 48 -9.38 6.05 -0.20
CA PHE A 48 -10.63 5.79 -0.91
C PHE A 48 -10.82 4.29 -1.07
N ASN A 49 -9.80 3.59 -1.58
CA ASN A 49 -9.83 2.16 -1.82
C ASN A 49 -10.12 1.35 -0.56
N PHE A 50 -9.52 1.71 0.57
CA PHE A 50 -9.83 1.04 1.83
C PHE A 50 -11.27 1.26 2.29
N LEU A 51 -11.77 2.51 2.22
CA LEU A 51 -13.14 2.82 2.63
C LEU A 51 -14.19 2.16 1.71
N GLU A 52 -13.92 2.12 0.41
CA GLU A 52 -14.76 1.46 -0.58
C GLU A 52 -14.76 -0.06 -0.37
N LYS A 53 -13.58 -0.68 -0.27
CA LYS A 53 -13.43 -2.11 -0.04
C LYS A 53 -14.11 -2.55 1.25
N ARG A 54 -13.81 -1.92 2.39
CA ARG A 54 -14.39 -2.32 3.69
C ARG A 54 -15.92 -2.20 3.71
N LYS A 55 -16.51 -1.27 2.97
CA LYS A 55 -17.98 -1.16 2.88
C LYS A 55 -18.59 -2.36 2.17
N ARG A 56 -17.91 -2.91 1.16
CA ARG A 56 -18.38 -4.03 0.33
C ARG A 56 -18.06 -5.42 0.89
N ILE A 57 -17.29 -5.51 1.97
CA ILE A 57 -17.04 -6.80 2.63
C ILE A 57 -18.32 -7.27 3.31
N GLU A 58 -18.85 -8.38 2.81
CA GLU A 58 -19.97 -9.14 3.37
C GLU A 58 -19.72 -10.61 3.09
N PHE A 59 -19.85 -11.47 4.11
CA PHE A 59 -19.71 -12.93 3.96
C PHE A 59 -21.08 -13.60 3.92
N ALA A 60 -21.26 -14.55 3.01
CA ALA A 60 -22.48 -15.34 2.93
C ALA A 60 -22.59 -16.28 4.16
N PRO A 61 -23.80 -16.68 4.57
CA PRO A 61 -23.99 -17.51 5.76
C PRO A 61 -23.25 -18.86 5.73
N ASN A 62 -22.99 -19.39 4.53
CA ASN A 62 -22.25 -20.63 4.30
C ASN A 62 -20.74 -20.43 4.17
N GLU A 63 -20.24 -19.19 4.21
CA GLU A 63 -18.81 -18.89 4.13
C GLU A 63 -18.17 -18.77 5.52
N GLU A 64 -17.00 -19.38 5.67
CA GLU A 64 -16.07 -19.09 6.75
C GLU A 64 -15.23 -17.87 6.37
N GLY A 65 -15.80 -16.69 6.64
CA GLY A 65 -15.15 -15.42 6.30
C GLY A 65 -13.87 -15.16 7.10
N VAL A 66 -12.80 -14.78 6.41
CA VAL A 66 -11.51 -14.42 7.00
C VAL A 66 -11.10 -13.03 6.56
N LEU A 67 -10.74 -12.17 7.51
CA LEU A 67 -10.17 -10.85 7.21
C LEU A 67 -8.65 -10.90 7.30
N LEU A 68 -7.98 -10.60 6.20
CA LEU A 68 -6.53 -10.37 6.15
C LEU A 68 -6.28 -8.91 6.52
N VAL A 69 -5.81 -8.68 7.75
CA VAL A 69 -5.62 -7.35 8.34
C VAL A 69 -4.16 -6.98 8.35
N GLY A 70 -3.84 -5.72 8.06
CA GLY A 70 -2.50 -5.16 8.29
C GLY A 70 -2.16 -3.97 7.42
N SER A 71 -0.90 -3.53 7.50
CA SER A 71 -0.37 -2.37 6.78
C SER A 71 -0.04 -2.70 5.32
N SER A 72 0.81 -1.90 4.68
CA SER A 72 1.47 -2.27 3.42
C SER A 72 2.20 -3.61 3.54
N VAL A 73 2.66 -4.02 4.72
CA VAL A 73 3.20 -5.36 4.94
C VAL A 73 2.18 -6.44 4.55
N ALA A 74 0.92 -6.32 4.98
CA ALA A 74 -0.13 -7.27 4.58
C ALA A 74 -0.41 -7.20 3.07
N LEU A 75 -0.47 -6.01 2.50
CA LEU A 75 -0.72 -5.80 1.06
C LEU A 75 0.37 -6.40 0.16
N TYR A 76 1.60 -6.49 0.66
CA TYR A 76 2.74 -7.05 -0.06
C TYR A 76 3.06 -8.50 0.33
N SER A 77 2.52 -9.00 1.45
CA SER A 77 2.77 -10.36 1.93
C SER A 77 1.60 -11.33 1.73
N ALA A 78 0.44 -10.88 1.25
CA ALA A 78 -0.69 -11.76 0.98
C ALA A 78 -1.33 -11.47 -0.38
N LEU A 79 -1.86 -12.51 -1.01
CA LEU A 79 -2.61 -12.46 -2.26
C LEU A 79 -3.95 -13.19 -2.04
N PRO A 80 -5.03 -12.48 -1.68
CA PRO A 80 -6.32 -13.10 -1.36
C PRO A 80 -6.84 -13.96 -2.51
N GLU A 81 -6.66 -13.54 -3.76
CA GLU A 81 -7.05 -14.33 -4.95
C GLU A 81 -6.39 -15.71 -4.92
N ARG A 82 -5.06 -15.76 -4.71
CA ARG A 82 -4.31 -17.03 -4.64
C ARG A 82 -4.75 -17.90 -3.46
N ILE A 83 -5.00 -17.29 -2.30
CA ILE A 83 -5.48 -18.00 -1.10
C ILE A 83 -6.87 -18.59 -1.37
N ASN A 84 -7.78 -17.79 -1.94
CA ASN A 84 -9.15 -18.17 -2.26
C ASN A 84 -9.20 -19.27 -3.33
N GLU A 85 -8.39 -19.16 -4.39
CA GLU A 85 -8.23 -20.23 -5.39
C GLU A 85 -7.78 -21.55 -4.75
N GLY A 86 -6.86 -21.48 -3.79
CA GLY A 86 -6.41 -22.63 -3.01
C GLY A 86 -7.54 -23.29 -2.22
N PHE A 87 -8.41 -22.51 -1.58
CA PHE A 87 -9.57 -23.03 -0.86
C PHE A 87 -10.65 -23.59 -1.79
N GLN A 88 -10.92 -22.91 -2.91
CA GLN A 88 -11.89 -23.36 -3.92
C GLN A 88 -11.48 -24.70 -4.55
N LYS A 89 -10.19 -24.88 -4.88
CA LYS A 89 -9.66 -26.16 -5.40
C LYS A 89 -9.89 -27.33 -4.45
N ASN A 90 -9.95 -27.07 -3.14
CA ASN A 90 -10.20 -28.05 -2.09
C ASN A 90 -11.67 -28.07 -1.63
N SER A 91 -12.57 -27.35 -2.31
CA SER A 91 -14.00 -27.23 -1.94
C SER A 91 -14.23 -26.79 -0.49
N LEU A 92 -13.32 -25.97 0.06
CA LEU A 92 -13.43 -25.44 1.41
C LEU A 92 -14.31 -24.17 1.38
N PRO A 93 -15.25 -24.00 2.32
CA PRO A 93 -16.15 -22.84 2.35
C PRO A 93 -15.47 -21.56 2.86
N ILE A 94 -14.15 -21.44 2.75
CA ILE A 94 -13.36 -20.33 3.30
C ILE A 94 -13.21 -19.26 2.23
N ARG A 95 -13.53 -18.00 2.59
CA ARG A 95 -13.22 -16.84 1.75
C ARG A 95 -12.43 -15.81 2.54
N THR A 96 -11.33 -15.38 1.96
CA THR A 96 -10.47 -14.32 2.49
C THR A 96 -10.74 -13.00 1.80
N GLU A 97 -10.77 -11.93 2.58
CA GLU A 97 -10.90 -10.55 2.10
C GLU A 97 -9.87 -9.67 2.78
N PHE A 98 -9.29 -8.72 2.04
CA PHE A 98 -8.44 -7.72 2.65
C PHE A 98 -9.24 -6.73 3.49
N TYR A 99 -8.75 -6.49 4.70
CA TYR A 99 -9.08 -5.35 5.54
C TYR A 99 -7.75 -4.64 5.88
N ALA A 100 -7.12 -4.07 4.85
CA ALA A 100 -5.75 -3.56 4.92
C ALA A 100 -5.60 -2.23 4.19
N HIS A 101 -4.70 -1.38 4.68
CA HIS A 101 -4.28 -0.14 4.02
C HIS A 101 -2.82 0.17 4.35
N PRO A 102 -2.08 0.96 3.55
CA PRO A 102 -0.62 1.04 3.62
C PRO A 102 -0.03 1.40 4.99
N ALA A 103 -0.72 2.21 5.78
CA ALA A 103 -0.22 2.66 7.08
C ALA A 103 -0.97 2.08 8.30
N LEU A 104 -1.65 0.93 8.19
CA LEU A 104 -2.44 0.35 9.29
C LEU A 104 -1.54 -0.07 10.46
N THR A 105 -1.58 0.67 11.56
CA THR A 105 -0.85 0.32 12.79
C THR A 105 -1.76 -0.40 13.79
N PRO A 106 -1.20 -0.95 14.88
CA PRO A 106 -2.02 -1.47 15.98
C PRO A 106 -3.08 -0.53 16.56
N SER A 107 -2.80 0.77 16.69
CA SER A 107 -3.83 1.74 17.12
C SER A 107 -4.97 1.84 16.10
N ASP A 108 -4.67 1.85 14.80
CA ASP A 108 -5.70 1.81 13.75
C ASP A 108 -6.55 0.54 13.86
N PHE A 109 -5.90 -0.64 14.00
CA PHE A 109 -6.57 -1.93 14.22
C PHE A 109 -7.54 -1.87 15.42
N TYR A 110 -7.09 -1.29 16.53
CA TYR A 110 -7.92 -1.09 17.70
C TYR A 110 -9.13 -0.19 17.43
N PHE A 111 -8.98 0.91 16.69
CA PHE A 111 -10.11 1.76 16.34
C PHE A 111 -11.07 1.10 15.32
N TYR A 112 -10.57 0.16 14.51
CA TYR A 112 -11.38 -0.60 13.55
C TYR A 112 -12.11 -1.81 14.13
N LYS A 113 -11.81 -2.22 15.37
CA LYS A 113 -12.29 -3.47 15.97
C LYS A 113 -13.81 -3.68 15.87
N GLU A 114 -14.61 -2.63 16.03
CA GLU A 114 -16.08 -2.71 15.96
C GLU A 114 -16.57 -2.94 14.52
N ASP A 115 -15.97 -2.26 13.54
CA ASP A 115 -16.28 -2.47 12.12
C ASP A 115 -15.86 -3.87 11.67
N ILE A 116 -14.66 -4.31 12.05
CA ILE A 116 -14.15 -5.66 11.83
C ILE A 116 -15.14 -6.69 12.38
N ALA A 117 -15.57 -6.54 13.64
CA ALA A 117 -16.55 -7.45 14.24
C ALA A 117 -17.91 -7.41 13.54
N SER A 118 -18.35 -6.25 13.06
CA SER A 118 -19.61 -6.10 12.33
C SER A 118 -19.66 -6.89 11.02
N LYS A 119 -18.49 -7.17 10.41
CA LYS A 119 -18.37 -8.04 9.23
C LYS A 119 -18.57 -9.53 9.53
N LYS A 120 -18.66 -9.88 10.81
CA LYS A 120 -18.85 -11.25 11.32
C LYS A 120 -17.84 -12.28 10.76
N PRO A 121 -16.53 -11.96 10.69
CA PRO A 121 -15.56 -12.95 10.26
C PRO A 121 -15.46 -14.09 11.28
N LYS A 122 -15.13 -15.29 10.81
CA LYS A 122 -14.74 -16.42 11.67
C LYS A 122 -13.32 -16.26 12.20
N LEU A 123 -12.46 -15.59 11.42
CA LEU A 123 -11.06 -15.39 11.73
C LEU A 123 -10.59 -14.00 11.27
N VAL A 124 -9.83 -13.33 12.13
CA VAL A 124 -9.00 -12.18 11.76
C VAL A 124 -7.56 -12.63 11.71
N PHE A 125 -6.92 -12.47 10.56
CA PHE A 125 -5.54 -12.84 10.30
C PHE A 125 -4.71 -11.56 10.15
N PHE A 126 -4.12 -11.10 11.25
CA PHE A 126 -3.38 -9.85 11.32
C PHE A 126 -1.89 -10.10 11.02
N ILE A 127 -1.42 -9.58 9.88
CA ILE A 127 -0.01 -9.60 9.48
C ILE A 127 0.65 -8.32 10.01
N LEU A 128 1.60 -8.49 10.94
CA LEU A 128 2.29 -7.42 11.65
C LEU A 128 3.80 -7.50 11.40
N ASN A 129 4.45 -6.37 11.19
CA ASN A 129 5.91 -6.24 11.23
C ASN A 129 6.31 -5.20 12.29
N PRO A 130 7.52 -5.28 12.88
CA PRO A 130 8.03 -4.23 13.76
C PRO A 130 7.95 -2.80 13.19
N ALA A 131 8.04 -2.62 11.86
CA ALA A 131 7.86 -1.33 11.19
C ALA A 131 6.47 -0.68 11.40
N ASP A 132 5.46 -1.47 11.74
CA ASP A 132 4.09 -1.00 12.01
C ASP A 132 3.95 -0.36 13.40
N LEU A 133 4.91 -0.61 14.30
CA LEU A 133 4.89 -0.14 15.68
C LEU A 133 5.36 1.32 15.85
N GLN A 134 5.40 2.09 14.75
CA GLN A 134 5.80 3.51 14.76
C GLN A 134 7.20 3.72 15.39
N LEU A 135 8.18 2.91 14.95
CA LEU A 135 9.55 2.94 15.50
C LEU A 135 10.26 4.27 15.31
N ASP A 136 9.80 5.10 14.37
CA ASP A 136 10.37 6.42 14.08
C ASP A 136 10.43 7.32 15.33
N PHE A 137 9.52 7.15 16.30
CA PHE A 137 9.48 7.91 17.57
C PHE A 137 10.49 7.44 18.62
N LEU A 138 11.35 6.48 18.30
CA LEU A 138 12.57 6.18 19.09
C LEU A 138 13.75 7.09 18.70
N VAL A 139 13.66 7.74 17.54
CA VAL A 139 14.70 8.59 16.97
C VAL A 139 14.32 10.04 17.18
N SER A 140 15.15 10.79 17.89
CA SER A 140 14.94 12.21 18.11
C SER A 140 15.17 13.03 16.83
N GLU A 141 14.58 14.22 16.76
CA GLU A 141 14.80 15.16 15.65
C GLU A 141 16.30 15.47 15.46
N LYS A 142 17.04 15.65 16.56
CA LYS A 142 18.49 15.88 16.54
C LYS A 142 19.26 14.71 15.89
N GLU A 143 18.92 13.48 16.23
CA GLU A 143 19.53 12.28 15.62
C GLU A 143 19.17 12.18 14.13
N SER A 144 17.92 12.46 13.77
CA SER A 144 17.45 12.48 12.38
C SER A 144 18.17 13.53 11.53
N GLU A 145 18.34 14.76 12.05
CA GLU A 145 19.10 15.82 11.38
C GLU A 145 20.59 15.46 11.23
N ALA A 146 21.20 14.89 12.26
CA ALA A 146 22.58 14.44 12.21
C ALA A 146 22.77 13.34 11.15
N ARG A 147 21.82 12.39 11.08
CA ARG A 147 21.82 11.36 10.04
C ARG A 147 21.61 11.94 8.65
N PHE A 148 20.75 12.94 8.50
CA PHE A 148 20.54 13.61 7.22
C PHE A 148 21.83 14.27 6.70
N ARG A 149 22.63 14.89 7.58
CA ARG A 149 23.95 15.45 7.19
C ARG A 149 24.96 14.38 6.76
N GLN A 150 24.92 13.18 7.35
CA GLN A 150 25.71 12.03 6.87
C GLN A 150 25.19 11.54 5.52
N TYR A 151 23.86 11.48 5.37
CA TYR A 151 23.18 11.03 4.15
C TYR A 151 23.60 11.90 2.96
N GLU A 152 23.57 13.23 3.09
CA GLU A 152 24.02 14.17 2.04
C GLU A 152 25.49 13.97 1.61
N LYS A 153 26.32 13.40 2.49
CA LYS A 153 27.73 13.07 2.21
C LYS A 153 27.92 11.64 1.69
N ASN A 154 26.83 10.91 1.42
CA ASN A 154 26.85 9.48 1.09
C ASN A 154 27.59 8.61 2.13
N ILE A 155 27.57 9.03 3.40
CA ILE A 155 28.07 8.22 4.50
C ILE A 155 26.96 7.22 4.86
N ILE A 156 27.26 5.93 4.66
CA ILE A 156 26.32 4.82 4.80
C ILE A 156 26.85 3.87 5.89
N TYR A 157 25.95 3.32 6.71
CA TYR A 157 26.26 2.38 7.79
C TYR A 157 27.17 2.93 8.90
N GLN A 158 26.96 4.21 9.26
CA GLN A 158 27.62 4.87 10.40
C GLN A 158 26.58 5.59 11.29
N GLU A 159 25.38 5.00 11.40
CA GLU A 159 24.31 5.52 12.24
C GLU A 159 24.70 5.52 13.73
N ASP A 160 25.56 4.60 14.16
CA ASP A 160 26.04 4.50 15.54
C ASP A 160 26.76 5.78 16.02
N SER A 161 27.45 6.48 15.12
CA SER A 161 28.16 7.71 15.48
C SER A 161 27.24 8.91 15.74
N VAL A 162 25.95 8.81 15.41
CA VAL A 162 24.97 9.90 15.58
C VAL A 162 23.85 9.55 16.56
N LEU A 163 23.78 8.29 17.01
CA LEU A 163 22.73 7.80 17.91
C LEU A 163 23.13 7.90 19.38
N ASP A 164 22.18 8.33 20.22
CA ASP A 164 22.28 8.16 21.67
C ASP A 164 21.76 6.76 22.05
N LEU A 165 22.70 5.82 22.18
CA LEU A 165 22.42 4.43 22.52
C LEU A 165 22.30 4.18 24.02
N GLN A 166 22.56 5.19 24.86
CA GLN A 166 22.48 5.05 26.32
C GLN A 166 21.11 5.51 26.85
N ASN A 167 20.50 6.50 26.21
CA ASN A 167 19.21 7.05 26.61
C ASN A 167 18.14 6.74 25.55
N ILE A 168 17.64 5.50 25.58
CA ILE A 168 16.60 5.02 24.68
C ILE A 168 15.23 5.36 25.27
N LYS A 169 14.49 6.24 24.61
CA LYS A 169 13.14 6.66 25.01
C LYS A 169 12.23 6.71 23.79
N TYR A 170 10.99 6.27 23.97
CA TYR A 170 9.93 6.41 22.99
C TYR A 170 9.16 7.72 23.23
N ASP A 171 9.00 8.55 22.21
CA ASP A 171 8.31 9.84 22.33
C ASP A 171 6.80 9.73 22.11
N GLU A 172 6.08 9.32 23.17
CA GLU A 172 4.61 9.23 23.18
C GLU A 172 3.92 10.59 22.92
N HIS A 173 4.56 11.69 23.30
CA HIS A 173 4.00 13.03 23.11
C HIS A 173 4.04 13.40 21.63
N ALA A 174 5.19 13.23 20.97
CA ALA A 174 5.34 13.46 19.53
C ALA A 174 4.41 12.56 18.72
N LEU A 175 4.24 11.28 19.10
CA LEU A 175 3.27 10.39 18.48
C LEU A 175 1.85 10.99 18.59
N THR A 176 1.41 11.32 19.80
CA THR A 176 0.07 11.87 20.05
C THR A 176 -0.16 13.18 19.28
N GLU A 177 0.85 14.04 19.16
CA GLU A 177 0.78 15.27 18.38
C GLU A 177 0.55 14.99 16.89
N ILE A 178 1.36 14.11 16.29
CA ILE A 178 1.23 13.70 14.88
C ILE A 178 -0.12 13.05 14.62
N GLU A 179 -0.55 12.17 15.52
CA GLU A 179 -1.83 11.49 15.46
C GLU A 179 -3.03 12.45 15.44
N ALA A 180 -3.00 13.50 16.26
CA ALA A 180 -4.10 14.46 16.33
C ALA A 180 -4.11 15.46 15.17
N THR A 181 -2.93 15.79 14.62
CA THR A 181 -2.77 16.93 13.69
C THR A 181 -2.69 16.52 12.23
N THR A 182 -1.95 15.44 11.92
CA THR A 182 -1.55 15.12 10.55
C THR A 182 -1.95 13.72 10.11
N ARG A 183 -1.98 12.73 11.01
CA ARG A 183 -2.25 11.31 10.68
C ARG A 183 -3.59 11.13 9.96
N HIS A 184 -3.54 10.50 8.79
CA HIS A 184 -4.70 10.40 7.90
C HIS A 184 -5.84 9.62 8.51
N GLN A 185 -5.57 8.45 9.08
CA GLN A 185 -6.56 7.50 9.61
C GLN A 185 -7.46 8.14 10.68
N ASN A 186 -6.83 8.81 11.66
CA ASN A 186 -7.52 9.56 12.69
C ASN A 186 -8.35 10.71 12.11
N ARG A 187 -7.96 11.27 10.96
CA ARG A 187 -8.65 12.42 10.34
C ARG A 187 -9.69 12.03 9.30
N THR A 188 -9.61 10.83 8.73
CA THR A 188 -10.42 10.41 7.59
C THR A 188 -11.23 9.14 7.87
N ILE A 189 -10.81 8.26 8.77
CA ILE A 189 -11.43 6.94 8.96
C ILE A 189 -12.13 6.81 10.32
N TYR A 190 -11.62 7.38 11.41
CA TYR A 190 -12.28 7.34 12.74
C TYR A 190 -12.02 8.59 13.61
N PRO A 191 -12.28 9.81 13.08
CA PRO A 191 -12.04 11.05 13.82
C PRO A 191 -12.85 11.16 15.10
N TRP A 192 -14.04 10.55 15.15
CA TRP A 192 -14.88 10.64 16.33
C TRP A 192 -14.38 9.73 17.44
N GLU A 193 -14.04 8.49 17.10
CA GLU A 193 -13.55 7.47 18.02
C GLU A 193 -12.22 7.91 18.64
N TYR A 194 -11.29 8.41 17.81
CA TYR A 194 -10.03 8.96 18.29
C TYR A 194 -10.25 10.17 19.21
N LEU A 195 -11.07 11.13 18.78
CA LEU A 195 -11.35 12.34 19.58
C LEU A 195 -12.02 12.01 20.92
N LYS A 196 -12.95 11.04 20.94
CA LYS A 196 -13.65 10.61 22.15
C LYS A 196 -12.69 9.97 23.15
N GLU A 197 -11.80 9.10 22.68
CA GLU A 197 -10.86 8.39 23.56
C GLU A 197 -9.72 9.30 24.04
N ARG A 198 -9.21 10.19 23.18
CA ARG A 198 -8.04 11.03 23.43
C ARG A 198 -8.39 12.50 23.67
N PHE A 199 -9.63 12.81 24.03
CA PHE A 199 -10.13 14.20 24.11
C PHE A 199 -9.21 15.13 24.91
N SER A 200 -8.82 14.71 26.11
CA SER A 200 -7.96 15.50 27.00
C SER A 200 -6.60 15.80 26.37
N ASP A 201 -6.02 14.85 25.66
CA ASP A 201 -4.70 15.01 25.05
C ASP A 201 -4.77 15.85 23.77
N VAL A 202 -5.81 15.66 22.96
CA VAL A 202 -6.08 16.51 21.78
C VAL A 202 -6.30 17.97 22.18
N VAL A 203 -7.03 18.23 23.27
CA VAL A 203 -7.26 19.59 23.77
C VAL A 203 -5.96 20.23 24.27
N LYS A 204 -5.07 19.46 24.91
CA LYS A 204 -3.74 19.95 25.34
C LYS A 204 -2.87 20.32 24.14
N ILE A 205 -2.93 19.57 23.05
CA ILE A 205 -2.22 19.90 21.80
C ILE A 205 -2.75 21.23 21.23
N GLY A 206 -4.07 21.41 21.19
CA GLY A 206 -4.67 22.70 20.86
C GLY A 206 -6.12 22.63 20.44
N LYS A 207 -6.83 23.75 20.65
CA LYS A 207 -8.25 23.91 20.26
C LYS A 207 -8.47 23.68 18.76
N SER A 208 -7.51 24.06 17.91
CA SER A 208 -7.56 23.84 16.46
C SER A 208 -7.60 22.36 16.11
N SER A 209 -6.80 21.51 16.77
CA SER A 209 -6.78 20.07 16.57
C SER A 209 -8.10 19.43 16.96
N ALA A 210 -8.67 19.81 18.11
CA ALA A 210 -9.99 19.34 18.54
C ALA A 210 -11.10 19.73 17.55
N LEU A 211 -11.13 20.99 17.11
CA LEU A 211 -12.11 21.48 16.13
C LEU A 211 -11.95 20.81 14.76
N SER A 212 -10.71 20.55 14.33
CA SER A 212 -10.41 19.82 13.09
C SER A 212 -10.99 18.41 13.14
N LEU A 213 -10.71 17.63 14.18
CA LEU A 213 -11.25 16.27 14.33
C LEU A 213 -12.77 16.27 14.48
N LEU A 214 -13.34 17.23 15.24
CA LEU A 214 -14.79 17.37 15.36
C LEU A 214 -15.45 17.69 14.02
N SER A 215 -14.89 18.62 13.24
CA SER A 215 -15.42 18.96 11.91
C SER A 215 -15.42 17.77 10.95
N ARG A 216 -14.37 16.94 11.00
CA ARG A 216 -14.24 15.69 10.23
C ARG A 216 -15.18 14.59 10.72
N SER A 217 -15.50 14.61 12.01
CA SER A 217 -16.49 13.71 12.61
C SER A 217 -17.90 14.07 12.18
N LEU A 218 -18.19 15.35 11.95
CA LEU A 218 -19.52 15.84 11.57
C LEU A 218 -19.74 15.80 10.05
N PHE A 219 -18.75 16.20 9.25
CA PHE A 219 -18.90 16.43 7.81
C PHE A 219 -17.98 15.55 6.95
N LEU A 220 -18.57 14.72 6.10
CA LEU A 220 -17.89 13.83 5.16
C LEU A 220 -17.09 14.60 4.10
N VAL A 221 -17.58 15.74 3.60
CA VAL A 221 -16.82 16.55 2.62
C VAL A 221 -15.50 17.04 3.20
N VAL A 222 -15.46 17.37 4.49
CA VAL A 222 -14.22 17.76 5.19
C VAL A 222 -13.35 16.53 5.45
N ARG A 223 -13.98 15.42 5.82
CA ARG A 223 -13.33 14.13 6.09
C ARG A 223 -12.62 13.58 4.86
N TYR A 224 -13.27 13.59 3.70
CA TYR A 224 -12.82 12.95 2.46
C TYR A 224 -12.19 13.90 1.44
N ARG A 225 -12.09 15.20 1.77
CA ARG A 225 -11.53 16.24 0.87
C ARG A 225 -10.25 15.84 0.16
N SER A 226 -9.35 15.09 0.81
CA SER A 226 -8.04 14.75 0.27
C SER A 226 -8.05 13.73 -0.87
N PHE A 227 -9.13 12.96 -1.03
CA PHE A 227 -9.24 11.92 -2.06
C PHE A 227 -10.61 11.93 -2.76
N LEU A 228 -11.40 13.00 -2.56
CA LEU A 228 -12.78 13.09 -3.03
C LEU A 228 -12.88 12.95 -4.56
N TYR A 229 -11.88 13.43 -5.29
CA TYR A 229 -11.88 13.48 -6.75
C TYR A 229 -11.21 12.27 -7.40
N ASP A 230 -10.40 11.52 -6.65
CA ASP A 230 -9.58 10.43 -7.16
C ASP A 230 -10.35 9.40 -8.03
N PRO A 231 -11.54 8.88 -7.64
CA PRO A 231 -12.26 7.92 -8.48
C PRO A 231 -12.81 8.56 -9.76
N PHE A 232 -13.17 9.84 -9.73
CA PHE A 232 -13.67 10.57 -10.90
C PHE A 232 -12.55 10.88 -11.90
N ASP A 233 -11.40 11.33 -11.39
CA ASP A 233 -10.24 11.66 -12.22
C ASP A 233 -9.73 10.43 -12.99
N VAL A 234 -9.67 9.28 -12.31
CA VAL A 234 -9.25 8.00 -12.92
C VAL A 234 -10.25 7.55 -13.99
N TRP A 235 -11.55 7.64 -13.72
CA TRP A 235 -12.56 7.31 -14.71
C TRP A 235 -12.49 8.22 -15.95
N ILE A 236 -12.33 9.53 -15.75
CA ILE A 236 -12.13 10.50 -16.85
C ILE A 236 -10.90 10.14 -17.67
N GLU A 237 -9.79 9.77 -17.01
CA GLU A 237 -8.56 9.39 -17.70
C GLU A 237 -8.72 8.11 -18.54
N ASN A 238 -9.44 7.12 -18.02
CA ASN A 238 -9.70 5.85 -18.68
C ASN A 238 -10.73 5.95 -19.82
N HIS A 239 -11.75 6.80 -19.70
CA HIS A 239 -12.90 6.80 -20.61
C HIS A 239 -12.91 7.96 -21.61
N LEU A 240 -12.39 9.12 -21.21
CA LEU A 240 -12.44 10.33 -22.02
C LEU A 240 -11.06 10.74 -22.53
N ARG A 241 -10.00 10.18 -21.95
CA ARG A 241 -8.61 10.43 -22.35
C ARG A 241 -7.96 9.12 -22.81
N SER A 242 -6.63 9.09 -22.82
CA SER A 242 -5.83 8.05 -23.47
C SER A 242 -5.06 7.18 -22.49
N GLY A 243 -5.39 7.22 -21.19
CA GLY A 243 -4.67 6.46 -20.17
C GLY A 243 -3.19 6.85 -20.09
N ARG A 244 -2.88 8.15 -20.16
CA ARG A 244 -1.52 8.69 -20.19
C ARG A 244 -1.04 9.16 -18.82
N SER A 245 -1.96 9.36 -17.89
CA SER A 245 -1.68 9.70 -16.50
C SER A 245 -2.15 8.59 -15.58
N TYR A 246 -1.22 7.74 -15.15
CA TYR A 246 -1.52 6.60 -14.30
C TYR A 246 -0.32 6.25 -13.43
N HIS A 247 -0.57 5.53 -12.34
CA HIS A 247 0.49 5.09 -11.44
C HIS A 247 1.02 3.71 -11.83
N TYR A 248 0.11 2.79 -12.18
CA TYR A 248 0.45 1.42 -12.50
C TYR A 248 -0.15 0.93 -13.81
N TYR A 249 0.60 0.11 -14.54
CA TYR A 249 0.16 -0.46 -15.79
C TYR A 249 -0.89 -1.55 -15.58
N THR A 250 -1.96 -1.52 -16.36
CA THR A 250 -3.10 -2.46 -16.27
C THR A 250 -3.48 -3.08 -17.62
N GLY A 251 -2.71 -2.79 -18.68
CA GLY A 251 -2.88 -3.36 -20.01
C GLY A 251 -2.54 -4.85 -20.07
N ILE A 252 -2.32 -5.37 -21.28
CA ILE A 252 -1.83 -6.74 -21.44
C ILE A 252 -0.32 -6.76 -21.16
N PRO A 253 0.21 -7.61 -20.28
CA PRO A 253 1.65 -7.68 -20.05
C PRO A 253 2.37 -8.26 -21.28
N PRO A 254 3.47 -7.66 -21.76
CA PRO A 254 4.34 -8.27 -22.76
C PRO A 254 4.96 -9.58 -22.29
N LYS A 255 5.41 -10.43 -23.22
CA LYS A 255 6.09 -11.70 -22.93
C LYS A 255 7.35 -11.51 -22.08
N GLU A 256 8.10 -10.45 -22.34
CA GLU A 256 9.33 -10.08 -21.63
C GLU A 256 9.05 -9.41 -20.27
N GLY A 257 7.78 -9.22 -19.92
CA GLY A 257 7.33 -8.55 -18.72
C GLY A 257 7.15 -7.04 -18.88
N MET A 258 6.72 -6.41 -17.79
CA MET A 258 6.44 -4.97 -17.72
C MET A 258 6.97 -4.40 -16.41
N TYR A 259 7.60 -3.23 -16.46
CA TYR A 259 7.85 -2.46 -15.24
C TYR A 259 6.54 -1.81 -14.78
N LEU A 260 6.29 -1.77 -13.47
CA LEU A 260 5.02 -1.39 -12.88
C LEU A 260 4.50 -0.02 -13.37
N ARG A 261 5.38 0.94 -13.66
CA ARG A 261 5.04 2.28 -14.21
C ARG A 261 4.75 2.30 -15.72
N GLY A 262 4.72 1.14 -16.37
CA GLY A 262 4.39 0.91 -17.77
C GLY A 262 5.55 1.09 -18.76
N TRP A 263 6.80 1.08 -18.28
CA TRP A 263 7.97 0.97 -19.15
C TRP A 263 8.12 -0.46 -19.64
N ALA A 264 8.30 -0.64 -20.95
CA ALA A 264 8.62 -1.92 -21.56
C ALA A 264 10.13 -2.04 -21.83
N LYS A 265 10.59 -3.25 -22.15
CA LYS A 265 11.96 -3.47 -22.65
C LYS A 265 12.13 -2.83 -24.06
N PRO A 266 13.37 -2.61 -24.54
CA PRO A 266 13.61 -2.06 -25.89
C PRO A 266 13.02 -2.90 -27.03
N GLU A 267 12.93 -4.21 -26.80
CA GLU A 267 12.25 -5.15 -27.66
C GLU A 267 11.28 -5.96 -26.81
N PHE A 268 10.04 -6.06 -27.26
CA PHE A 268 9.02 -6.86 -26.58
C PHE A 268 7.93 -7.34 -27.53
N GLU A 269 7.30 -8.45 -27.18
CA GLU A 269 6.16 -9.02 -27.88
C GLU A 269 4.90 -8.99 -27.00
N ILE A 270 3.78 -8.60 -27.58
CA ILE A 270 2.50 -8.46 -26.90
C ILE A 270 1.34 -8.91 -27.79
N GLU A 271 0.39 -9.64 -27.21
CA GLU A 271 -0.87 -9.97 -27.86
C GLU A 271 -1.87 -8.85 -27.58
N CYS A 272 -2.42 -8.24 -28.64
CA CYS A 272 -3.28 -7.06 -28.51
C CYS A 272 -4.71 -7.35 -28.94
N GLU A 273 -5.66 -6.96 -28.09
CA GLU A 273 -7.08 -6.99 -28.38
C GLU A 273 -7.43 -5.83 -29.34
N LEU A 274 -8.01 -6.16 -30.49
CA LEU A 274 -8.37 -5.20 -31.53
C LEU A 274 -9.85 -4.80 -31.42
N LYS A 275 -10.16 -3.56 -31.81
CA LYS A 275 -11.53 -3.07 -31.94
C LYS A 275 -11.91 -2.96 -33.41
N ASN A 276 -12.66 -3.94 -33.92
CA ASN A 276 -13.09 -4.02 -35.33
C ASN A 276 -11.89 -3.98 -36.31
N GLY A 277 -10.85 -4.80 -36.04
CA GLY A 277 -9.62 -4.81 -36.83
C GLY A 277 -8.72 -3.59 -36.63
N ILE A 278 -9.03 -2.66 -35.72
CA ILE A 278 -8.20 -1.47 -35.47
C ILE A 278 -7.42 -1.63 -34.18
N PHE A 279 -6.10 -1.48 -34.28
CA PHE A 279 -5.21 -1.22 -33.15
C PHE A 279 -5.04 0.29 -33.02
N GLN A 280 -5.37 0.86 -31.86
CA GLN A 280 -5.20 2.29 -31.61
C GLN A 280 -4.76 2.53 -30.17
N GLU A 281 -3.53 2.99 -29.99
CA GLU A 281 -2.90 3.10 -28.69
C GLU A 281 -2.01 4.34 -28.57
N SER A 282 -1.45 4.59 -27.38
CA SER A 282 -0.44 5.63 -27.16
C SER A 282 0.84 5.04 -26.57
N VAL A 283 1.98 5.55 -27.05
CA VAL A 283 3.31 5.24 -26.52
C VAL A 283 4.06 6.53 -26.19
N PHE A 284 4.91 6.50 -25.19
CA PHE A 284 5.72 7.61 -24.75
C PHE A 284 7.20 7.34 -25.04
N PHE A 285 7.84 8.31 -25.70
CA PHE A 285 9.28 8.33 -25.94
C PHE A 285 9.94 9.35 -25.02
N GLN A 286 10.97 8.93 -24.27
CA GLN A 286 11.76 9.84 -23.43
C GLN A 286 12.60 10.79 -24.28
N GLU A 287 13.25 10.25 -25.32
CA GLU A 287 14.13 11.00 -26.22
C GLU A 287 13.45 11.36 -27.54
N LYS A 288 13.90 12.46 -28.14
CA LYS A 288 13.53 12.84 -29.50
C LYS A 288 14.26 11.96 -30.52
N GLY A 289 13.65 11.75 -31.69
CA GLY A 289 14.25 11.01 -32.79
C GLY A 289 14.32 9.50 -32.57
N ALA A 290 13.45 8.95 -31.71
CA ALA A 290 13.34 7.51 -31.52
C ALA A 290 12.63 6.87 -32.73
N ASN A 291 13.22 5.81 -33.27
CA ASN A 291 12.59 4.94 -34.26
C ASN A 291 11.83 3.82 -33.53
N LEU A 292 10.57 3.61 -33.92
CA LEU A 292 9.78 2.47 -33.50
C LEU A 292 9.45 1.62 -34.72
N LYS A 293 9.77 0.34 -34.62
CA LYS A 293 9.36 -0.70 -35.56
C LYS A 293 8.33 -1.60 -34.90
N ILE A 294 7.22 -1.85 -35.60
CA ILE A 294 6.18 -2.80 -35.20
C ILE A 294 6.08 -3.89 -36.25
N ILE A 295 6.23 -5.12 -35.81
CA ILE A 295 6.28 -6.32 -36.64
C ILE A 295 5.07 -7.19 -36.26
N GLY A 296 4.30 -7.60 -37.26
CA GLY A 296 3.16 -8.52 -37.09
C GLY A 296 3.54 -9.97 -37.39
N GLU A 297 2.51 -10.81 -37.48
CA GLU A 297 2.65 -12.22 -37.84
C GLU A 297 3.41 -12.40 -39.17
N GLY A 298 4.23 -13.46 -39.22
CA GLY A 298 5.06 -13.77 -40.39
C GLY A 298 6.20 -12.78 -40.66
N GLU A 299 6.68 -12.08 -39.63
CA GLU A 299 7.77 -11.10 -39.72
C GLU A 299 7.47 -9.89 -40.64
N LYS A 300 6.18 -9.62 -40.88
CA LYS A 300 5.77 -8.47 -41.69
C LYS A 300 5.94 -7.17 -40.89
N VAL A 301 6.76 -6.26 -41.40
CA VAL A 301 6.87 -4.89 -40.85
C VAL A 301 5.56 -4.14 -41.12
N LEU A 302 4.84 -3.80 -40.05
CA LEU A 302 3.57 -3.05 -40.10
C LEU A 302 3.80 -1.55 -39.95
N LEU A 303 4.83 -1.16 -39.20
CA LEU A 303 5.23 0.23 -39.00
C LEU A 303 6.75 0.29 -38.80
N ASP A 304 7.39 1.27 -39.41
CA ASP A 304 8.78 1.66 -39.17
C ASP A 304 8.85 3.18 -39.31
N GLN A 305 8.85 3.87 -38.16
CA GLN A 305 8.70 5.33 -38.13
C GLN A 305 9.58 5.96 -37.06
N THR A 306 10.24 7.06 -37.42
CA THR A 306 11.00 7.90 -36.50
C THR A 306 10.14 9.06 -35.98
N PHE A 307 10.06 9.19 -34.66
CA PHE A 307 9.30 10.22 -33.96
C PHE A 307 10.20 11.39 -33.58
N SER A 308 9.93 12.57 -34.15
CA SER A 308 10.80 13.75 -33.98
C SER A 308 10.68 14.45 -32.62
N LYS A 309 9.65 14.13 -31.82
CA LYS A 309 9.37 14.73 -30.51
C LYS A 309 9.37 13.67 -29.42
N SER A 310 9.87 14.05 -28.23
CA SER A 310 9.61 13.29 -27.01
C SER A 310 8.17 13.48 -26.56
N GLY A 311 7.69 12.58 -25.70
CA GLY A 311 6.32 12.61 -25.18
C GLY A 311 5.43 11.51 -25.76
N TRP A 312 4.13 11.67 -25.48
CA TRP A 312 3.09 10.75 -25.93
C TRP A 312 2.78 10.90 -27.42
N ASN A 313 2.83 9.79 -28.15
CA ASN A 313 2.52 9.68 -29.56
C ASN A 313 1.43 8.61 -29.76
N SER A 314 0.51 8.86 -30.68
CA SER A 314 -0.55 7.92 -31.02
C SER A 314 -0.06 6.93 -32.08
N LEU A 315 -0.44 5.67 -31.91
CA LEU A 315 -0.23 4.60 -32.89
C LEU A 315 -1.60 4.16 -33.43
N ARG A 316 -1.65 3.87 -34.72
CA ARG A 316 -2.82 3.29 -35.37
C ARG A 316 -2.39 2.29 -36.43
N LEU A 317 -2.86 1.06 -36.34
CA LEU A 317 -2.67 0.02 -37.35
C LEU A 317 -4.03 -0.59 -37.71
N GLU A 318 -4.18 -1.00 -38.97
CA GLU A 318 -5.43 -1.55 -39.48
C GLU A 318 -5.20 -2.99 -39.96
N PHE A 319 -6.10 -3.88 -39.52
CA PHE A 319 -6.15 -5.30 -39.80
C PHE A 319 -7.51 -5.65 -40.43
N PRO A 320 -7.69 -6.84 -41.02
CA PRO A 320 -9.01 -7.32 -41.43
C PRO A 320 -10.02 -7.22 -40.28
N GLN A 321 -11.28 -6.89 -40.61
CA GLN A 321 -12.29 -6.55 -39.59
C GLN A 321 -12.60 -7.72 -38.65
N GLU A 322 -12.51 -8.95 -39.15
CA GLU A 322 -12.69 -10.18 -38.38
C GLU A 322 -11.55 -10.46 -37.38
N THR A 323 -10.40 -9.79 -37.51
CA THR A 323 -9.26 -9.96 -36.61
C THR A 323 -9.59 -9.38 -35.24
N LYS A 324 -9.69 -10.27 -34.23
CA LYS A 324 -9.99 -9.89 -32.85
C LYS A 324 -8.73 -9.65 -32.01
N THR A 325 -7.65 -10.35 -32.32
CA THR A 325 -6.36 -10.24 -31.64
C THR A 325 -5.24 -10.20 -32.67
N ALA A 326 -4.12 -9.56 -32.34
CA ALA A 326 -2.90 -9.60 -33.14
C ALA A 326 -1.68 -9.65 -32.22
N THR A 327 -0.74 -10.56 -32.52
CA THR A 327 0.57 -10.57 -31.87
C THR A 327 1.48 -9.56 -32.56
N LEU A 328 2.00 -8.62 -31.79
CA LEU A 328 2.84 -7.52 -32.26
C LEU A 328 4.17 -7.52 -31.52
N ARG A 329 5.26 -7.45 -32.28
CA ARG A 329 6.61 -7.25 -31.76
C ARG A 329 7.04 -5.81 -31.97
N PHE A 330 7.38 -5.13 -30.89
CA PHE A 330 7.82 -3.74 -30.87
C PHE A 330 9.33 -3.70 -30.67
N VAL A 331 10.01 -2.88 -31.48
CA VAL A 331 11.46 -2.68 -31.38
C VAL A 331 11.75 -1.18 -31.45
N THR A 332 12.40 -0.63 -30.43
CA THR A 332 12.90 0.75 -30.41
C THR A 332 14.42 0.77 -30.48
N ASP A 333 14.97 1.70 -31.25
CA ASP A 333 16.42 1.91 -31.36
C ASP A 333 17.00 2.66 -30.14
N LYS A 334 16.16 3.46 -29.46
CA LYS A 334 16.52 4.19 -28.25
C LYS A 334 16.35 3.33 -27.01
N LYS A 335 17.43 3.26 -26.23
CA LYS A 335 17.52 2.63 -24.92
C LYS A 335 17.63 3.69 -23.85
N ILE A 336 16.73 3.66 -22.87
CA ILE A 336 16.64 4.65 -21.80
C ILE A 336 17.10 4.01 -20.50
N SER A 337 17.99 4.69 -19.79
CA SER A 337 18.47 4.24 -18.49
C SER A 337 17.46 4.58 -17.39
N SER A 338 17.21 3.64 -16.48
CA SER A 338 16.40 3.90 -15.27
C SER A 338 17.00 5.02 -14.41
N SER A 339 18.32 5.23 -14.44
CA SER A 339 18.98 6.34 -13.76
C SER A 339 18.57 7.71 -14.31
N GLN A 340 18.03 7.78 -15.53
CA GLN A 340 17.58 9.04 -16.13
C GLN A 340 16.14 9.39 -15.74
N VAL A 341 15.27 8.39 -15.55
CA VAL A 341 13.82 8.60 -15.38
C VAL A 341 13.27 8.16 -14.03
N ASP A 342 13.89 7.16 -13.41
CA ASP A 342 13.41 6.48 -12.21
C ASP A 342 14.58 6.13 -11.26
N ALA A 343 15.60 6.98 -11.19
CA ALA A 343 16.81 6.77 -10.38
C ALA A 343 16.53 6.45 -8.91
N ARG A 344 15.35 6.80 -8.39
CA ARG A 344 14.92 6.52 -7.02
C ARG A 344 14.48 5.07 -6.82
N LEU A 345 13.94 4.42 -7.84
CA LEU A 345 13.36 3.07 -7.76
C LEU A 345 14.38 1.94 -7.91
N PHE A 346 15.52 2.22 -8.55
CA PHE A 346 16.54 1.21 -8.88
C PHE A 346 17.89 1.59 -8.28
N GLY A 347 18.66 0.58 -7.88
CA GLY A 347 20.01 0.74 -7.35
C GLY A 347 21.06 0.30 -8.37
N LEU A 348 20.73 -0.76 -9.11
CA LEU A 348 21.39 -1.12 -10.36
C LEU A 348 20.61 -0.59 -11.56
N GLU A 349 21.33 -0.16 -12.58
CA GLU A 349 20.74 0.40 -13.80
C GLU A 349 19.89 -0.66 -14.53
N GLU A 350 18.71 -0.23 -14.96
CA GLU A 350 17.81 -1.00 -15.82
C GLU A 350 17.65 -0.27 -17.15
N ILE A 351 17.45 -1.02 -18.23
CA ILE A 351 17.30 -0.47 -19.57
C ILE A 351 15.85 -0.60 -20.05
N TYR A 352 15.24 0.54 -20.33
CA TYR A 352 13.90 0.67 -20.87
C TYR A 352 13.93 0.95 -22.38
N GLY A 353 12.83 0.60 -23.03
CA GLY A 353 12.49 1.08 -24.36
C GLY A 353 11.53 2.26 -24.29
N ILE A 354 10.26 1.96 -24.52
CA ILE A 354 9.16 2.92 -24.54
C ILE A 354 8.22 2.71 -23.35
N ARG A 355 7.46 3.74 -22.97
CA ARG A 355 6.39 3.63 -21.98
C ARG A 355 5.04 3.51 -22.66
N LEU A 356 4.19 2.58 -22.21
CA LEU A 356 2.88 2.29 -22.82
C LEU A 356 1.75 3.05 -22.11
N SER A 357 0.61 3.28 -22.75
CA SER A 357 -0.60 3.76 -22.06
C SER A 357 -1.06 2.75 -21.00
N GLN A 358 -1.85 3.20 -20.02
CA GLN A 358 -2.26 2.40 -18.86
C GLN A 358 -2.88 1.05 -19.26
N ASN A 359 -3.83 1.08 -20.20
CA ASN A 359 -4.61 -0.08 -20.65
C ASN A 359 -4.13 -0.62 -22.01
N PHE A 360 -2.87 -0.39 -22.38
CA PHE A 360 -2.33 -0.75 -23.69
C PHE A 360 -2.67 -2.20 -24.09
N CYS A 361 -3.13 -2.38 -25.32
CA CYS A 361 -3.52 -3.66 -25.91
C CYS A 361 -4.75 -4.33 -25.25
N ARG A 362 -5.42 -3.68 -24.31
CA ARG A 362 -6.61 -4.19 -23.63
C ARG A 362 -7.85 -3.40 -24.04
N ARG A 363 -8.91 -4.12 -24.47
CA ARG A 363 -10.17 -3.51 -24.90
C ARG A 363 -11.04 -3.05 -23.73
N GLU A 364 -11.01 -3.80 -22.63
CA GLU A 364 -11.88 -3.57 -21.48
C GLU A 364 -11.10 -3.02 -20.29
N ILE A 365 -11.58 -1.89 -19.75
CA ILE A 365 -11.01 -1.29 -18.54
C ILE A 365 -11.38 -2.17 -17.34
N ARG A 366 -10.36 -2.62 -16.62
CA ARG A 366 -10.55 -3.46 -15.44
C ARG A 366 -11.08 -2.62 -14.28
N LYS A 367 -11.94 -3.23 -13.47
CA LYS A 367 -12.57 -2.63 -12.30
C LYS A 367 -12.25 -3.41 -11.06
N ASN A 368 -12.31 -2.75 -9.90
CA ASN A 368 -12.10 -3.34 -8.57
C ASN A 368 -10.73 -4.05 -8.45
N ILE A 369 -9.68 -3.45 -9.03
CA ILE A 369 -8.32 -4.02 -9.05
C ILE A 369 -7.37 -3.37 -8.03
N SER A 370 -7.88 -2.51 -7.15
CA SER A 370 -7.10 -1.75 -6.16
C SER A 370 -6.40 -2.61 -5.10
N TYR A 371 -6.81 -3.87 -4.97
CA TYR A 371 -6.19 -4.87 -4.10
C TYR A 371 -5.56 -6.04 -4.88
N LEU A 372 -5.47 -5.92 -6.21
CA LEU A 372 -4.88 -6.93 -7.08
C LEU A 372 -3.45 -6.54 -7.45
N ARG A 373 -2.50 -6.99 -6.64
CA ARG A 373 -1.07 -6.88 -6.97
C ARG A 373 -0.77 -7.67 -8.25
N ILE A 374 0.07 -7.11 -9.10
CA ILE A 374 0.55 -7.74 -10.35
C ILE A 374 2.05 -8.04 -10.25
N LEU A 375 2.50 -9.09 -10.95
CA LEU A 375 3.92 -9.38 -11.12
C LEU A 375 4.54 -8.37 -12.09
N GLY A 376 5.42 -7.51 -11.60
CA GLY A 376 6.23 -6.60 -12.42
C GLY A 376 7.69 -7.05 -12.52
N ILE A 377 8.42 -6.48 -13.48
CA ILE A 377 9.88 -6.65 -13.59
C ILE A 377 10.58 -6.10 -12.34
N ASP A 378 10.01 -5.05 -11.72
CA ASP A 378 10.47 -4.47 -10.45
C ASP A 378 10.64 -5.52 -9.34
N ASP A 379 9.71 -6.48 -9.27
CA ASP A 379 9.72 -7.61 -8.35
C ASP A 379 10.60 -8.76 -8.85
N SER A 380 10.39 -9.19 -10.10
CA SER A 380 11.03 -10.40 -10.61
C SER A 380 12.54 -10.24 -10.71
N ARG A 381 13.05 -9.05 -11.07
CA ARG A 381 14.50 -8.82 -11.16
C ARG A 381 15.20 -9.14 -9.83
N LEU A 382 14.60 -8.73 -8.70
CA LEU A 382 15.22 -8.87 -7.37
C LEU A 382 15.27 -10.34 -6.93
N ALA A 383 14.22 -11.09 -7.24
CA ALA A 383 14.15 -12.53 -6.94
C ALA A 383 15.18 -13.37 -7.72
N HIS A 384 15.69 -12.85 -8.84
CA HIS A 384 16.69 -13.53 -9.69
C HIS A 384 18.11 -12.99 -9.50
N MET A 385 18.31 -11.96 -8.68
CA MET A 385 19.65 -11.45 -8.38
C MET A 385 20.44 -12.44 -7.54
N ASN A 386 21.75 -12.49 -7.76
CA ASN A 386 22.65 -13.10 -6.78
C ASN A 386 22.78 -12.19 -5.55
N GLN A 387 23.37 -12.73 -4.48
CA GLN A 387 23.49 -12.04 -3.20
C GLN A 387 24.32 -10.74 -3.27
N GLU A 388 25.35 -10.72 -4.11
CA GLU A 388 26.24 -9.55 -4.28
C GLU A 388 25.50 -8.41 -4.98
N ASP A 389 24.86 -8.71 -6.13
CA ASP A 389 24.09 -7.75 -6.90
C ASP A 389 22.90 -7.22 -6.11
N TYR A 390 22.19 -8.09 -5.38
CA TYR A 390 21.10 -7.66 -4.50
C TYR A 390 21.63 -6.69 -3.43
N SER A 391 22.75 -7.01 -2.77
CA SER A 391 23.30 -6.16 -1.71
C SER A 391 23.70 -4.78 -2.25
N LYS A 392 24.24 -4.73 -3.47
CA LYS A 392 24.58 -3.49 -4.16
C LYS A 392 23.34 -2.70 -4.55
N ASP A 393 22.35 -3.33 -5.19
CA ASP A 393 21.07 -2.69 -5.54
C ASP A 393 20.38 -2.14 -4.29
N TYR A 394 20.28 -2.94 -3.24
CA TYR A 394 19.63 -2.59 -1.99
C TYR A 394 20.30 -1.38 -1.32
N LYS A 395 21.63 -1.37 -1.23
CA LYS A 395 22.39 -0.23 -0.68
C LYS A 395 22.09 1.05 -1.46
N GLU A 396 22.15 1.00 -2.79
CA GLU A 396 21.93 2.17 -3.65
C GLU A 396 20.46 2.63 -3.69
N ARG A 397 19.50 1.72 -3.53
CA ARG A 397 18.07 2.10 -3.43
C ARG A 397 17.71 2.72 -2.10
N ILE A 398 18.15 2.10 -1.01
CA ILE A 398 17.64 2.39 0.33
C ILE A 398 18.50 3.43 1.06
N TYR A 399 19.83 3.37 0.90
CA TYR A 399 20.79 4.13 1.72
C TYR A 399 21.61 5.18 0.98
N ALA A 400 21.70 5.13 -0.35
CA ALA A 400 22.42 6.14 -1.10
C ALA A 400 21.61 7.44 -1.26
N PHE A 401 22.29 8.58 -1.16
CA PHE A 401 21.68 9.88 -1.35
C PHE A 401 21.39 10.13 -2.81
N LYS A 402 20.18 10.64 -3.04
CA LYS A 402 19.69 11.06 -4.35
C LYS A 402 19.38 12.54 -4.26
N ALA A 403 19.93 13.35 -5.17
CA ALA A 403 19.78 14.81 -5.12
C ALA A 403 18.29 15.22 -5.01
N GLY A 404 17.99 16.13 -4.08
CA GLY A 404 16.62 16.59 -3.81
C GLY A 404 15.71 15.53 -3.17
N ALA A 405 16.24 14.43 -2.63
CA ALA A 405 15.48 13.47 -1.85
C ALA A 405 15.53 13.80 -0.35
N LYS A 406 14.41 13.62 0.35
CA LYS A 406 14.40 13.54 1.81
C LYS A 406 15.02 12.20 2.24
N MET A 407 15.53 12.13 3.47
CA MET A 407 15.93 10.84 4.05
C MET A 407 14.73 9.90 4.03
N SER A 408 14.92 8.69 3.52
CA SER A 408 13.86 7.68 3.51
C SER A 408 13.51 7.29 4.94
N ARG A 409 12.21 7.11 5.22
CA ARG A 409 11.73 6.54 6.49
C ARG A 409 12.44 5.22 6.80
N LEU A 410 12.81 4.45 5.78
CA LEU A 410 13.51 3.17 5.92
C LEU A 410 14.86 3.32 6.65
N VAL A 411 15.57 4.44 6.45
CA VAL A 411 16.82 4.75 7.17
C VAL A 411 16.53 5.03 8.64
N THR A 412 15.47 5.79 8.94
CA THR A 412 15.01 6.04 10.32
C THR A 412 14.62 4.75 11.03
N LEU A 413 13.94 3.82 10.34
CA LEU A 413 13.59 2.52 10.91
C LEU A 413 14.83 1.70 11.28
N ARG A 414 15.89 1.73 10.46
CA ARG A 414 17.17 1.08 10.82
C ARG A 414 17.78 1.71 12.07
N MET A 415 17.80 3.04 12.16
CA MET A 415 18.29 3.75 13.35
C MET A 415 17.53 3.33 14.61
N ALA A 416 16.19 3.27 14.52
CA ALA A 416 15.36 2.82 15.63
C ALA A 416 15.68 1.39 16.06
N LYS A 417 15.90 0.47 15.11
CA LYS A 417 16.33 -0.92 15.40
C LYS A 417 17.69 -0.97 16.10
N MET A 418 18.63 -0.11 15.74
CA MET A 418 19.92 -0.01 16.44
C MET A 418 19.73 0.45 17.90
N LYS A 419 18.82 1.38 18.15
CA LYS A 419 18.47 1.77 19.52
C LYS A 419 17.81 0.62 20.29
N LEU A 420 16.89 -0.12 19.66
CA LEU A 420 16.32 -1.32 20.26
C LEU A 420 17.39 -2.37 20.58
N ALA A 421 18.38 -2.54 19.70
CA ALA A 421 19.47 -3.48 19.90
C ALA A 421 20.38 -3.11 21.08
N ALA A 422 20.58 -1.81 21.31
CA ALA A 422 21.33 -1.32 22.46
C ALA A 422 20.54 -1.42 23.79
N SER A 423 19.23 -1.68 23.75
CA SER A 423 18.42 -1.78 24.96
C SER A 423 18.77 -3.06 25.75
N PRO A 424 19.07 -2.95 27.06
CA PRO A 424 19.41 -4.12 27.87
C PRO A 424 18.19 -5.01 28.17
N LYS A 425 16.97 -4.55 27.90
CA LYS A 425 15.72 -5.26 28.17
C LYS A 425 14.62 -4.88 27.19
N PHE A 426 13.61 -5.74 27.11
CA PHE A 426 12.36 -5.41 26.46
C PHE A 426 11.59 -4.31 27.21
N PHE A 427 10.96 -3.44 26.45
CA PHE A 427 10.01 -2.43 26.91
C PHE A 427 8.98 -2.21 25.80
N SER A 428 7.75 -1.89 26.19
CA SER A 428 6.62 -1.63 25.30
C SER A 428 6.20 -0.16 25.34
N TRP A 429 5.36 0.23 24.38
CA TRP A 429 4.73 1.55 24.28
C TRP A 429 3.28 1.42 23.78
N SER A 430 2.61 2.55 23.58
CA SER A 430 1.18 2.63 23.31
C SER A 430 0.66 1.77 22.15
N GLU A 431 1.36 1.70 21.01
CA GLU A 431 0.96 0.85 19.87
C GLU A 431 0.84 -0.64 20.28
N MET A 432 1.75 -1.14 21.12
CA MET A 432 1.65 -2.53 21.59
C MET A 432 0.42 -2.71 22.51
N GLU A 433 0.14 -1.75 23.38
CA GLU A 433 -1.06 -1.80 24.22
C GLU A 433 -2.35 -1.77 23.38
N TYR A 434 -2.41 -0.96 22.33
CA TYR A 434 -3.54 -0.97 21.40
C TYR A 434 -3.70 -2.29 20.67
N LEU A 435 -2.59 -2.93 20.26
CA LEU A 435 -2.61 -4.26 19.67
C LEU A 435 -3.33 -5.25 20.59
N LYS A 436 -2.91 -5.30 21.86
CA LYS A 436 -3.50 -6.18 22.88
C LYS A 436 -5.00 -5.92 23.05
N ARG A 437 -5.39 -4.65 23.26
CA ARG A 437 -6.80 -4.26 23.43
C ARG A 437 -7.66 -4.63 22.22
N GLY A 438 -7.11 -4.54 21.01
CA GLY A 438 -7.78 -4.94 19.78
C GLY A 438 -8.03 -6.44 19.71
N VAL A 439 -7.01 -7.24 20.05
CA VAL A 439 -7.11 -8.71 20.13
C VAL A 439 -8.14 -9.13 21.18
N GLU A 440 -8.03 -8.62 22.40
CA GLU A 440 -8.95 -8.96 23.51
C GLU A 440 -10.41 -8.65 23.16
N TYR A 441 -10.65 -7.52 22.48
CA TYR A 441 -12.00 -7.18 22.01
C TYR A 441 -12.53 -8.22 21.04
N LEU A 442 -11.77 -8.59 20.00
CA LEU A 442 -12.24 -9.56 19.00
C LEU A 442 -12.45 -10.96 19.61
N GLU A 443 -11.57 -11.39 20.51
CA GLU A 443 -11.78 -12.63 21.27
C GLU A 443 -13.08 -12.59 22.08
N SER A 444 -13.40 -11.45 22.71
CA SER A 444 -14.66 -11.27 23.45
C SER A 444 -15.90 -11.33 22.56
N GLN A 445 -15.77 -10.98 21.27
CA GLN A 445 -16.81 -11.16 20.25
C GLN A 445 -16.84 -12.59 19.69
N GLY A 446 -15.98 -13.47 20.22
CA GLY A 446 -15.89 -14.87 19.83
C GLY A 446 -15.17 -15.10 18.50
N ILE A 447 -14.49 -14.08 17.97
CA ILE A 447 -13.75 -14.13 16.70
C ILE A 447 -12.35 -14.69 16.99
N LYS A 448 -11.90 -15.67 16.20
CA LYS A 448 -10.51 -16.17 16.27
C LYS A 448 -9.57 -15.07 15.77
N VAL A 449 -8.42 -14.90 16.41
CA VAL A 449 -7.40 -13.95 15.96
C VAL A 449 -6.07 -14.68 15.78
N VAL A 450 -5.53 -14.63 14.57
CA VAL A 450 -4.16 -15.05 14.29
C VAL A 450 -3.32 -13.80 14.10
N LEU A 451 -2.30 -13.63 14.93
CA LEU A 451 -1.27 -12.63 14.73
C LEU A 451 -0.04 -13.29 14.09
N VAL A 452 0.39 -12.73 12.96
CA VAL A 452 1.59 -13.16 12.25
C VAL A 452 2.68 -12.13 12.45
N ASN A 453 3.82 -12.55 13.02
CA ASN A 453 5.07 -11.81 12.88
C ASN A 453 5.61 -12.02 11.46
N SER A 454 5.30 -11.06 10.59
CA SER A 454 5.73 -11.02 9.19
C SER A 454 7.26 -10.95 9.12
N PRO A 455 7.91 -11.65 8.18
CA PRO A 455 9.36 -11.66 8.12
C PRO A 455 9.89 -10.27 7.75
N GLU A 456 11.15 -10.03 8.08
CA GLU A 456 11.89 -8.83 7.72
C GLU A 456 13.11 -9.25 6.93
N ASN A 457 13.58 -8.38 6.02
CA ASN A 457 14.79 -8.60 5.26
C ASN A 457 15.94 -8.98 6.21
N PRO A 458 16.61 -10.14 6.03
CA PRO A 458 17.70 -10.60 6.90
C PRO A 458 18.80 -9.56 7.12
N PHE A 459 19.05 -8.68 6.13
CA PHE A 459 20.02 -7.59 6.24
C PHE A 459 19.66 -6.56 7.32
N GLU A 460 18.37 -6.29 7.51
CA GLU A 460 17.86 -5.35 8.52
C GLU A 460 17.57 -6.05 9.85
N ARG A 461 17.04 -7.27 9.77
CA ARG A 461 16.66 -8.07 10.93
C ARG A 461 17.85 -8.38 11.83
N LYS A 462 19.00 -8.73 11.24
CA LYS A 462 20.24 -9.06 11.96
C LYS A 462 20.77 -7.93 12.85
N VAL A 463 20.31 -6.69 12.64
CA VAL A 463 20.69 -5.54 13.48
C VAL A 463 20.25 -5.72 14.93
N TYR A 464 19.14 -6.43 15.16
CA TYR A 464 18.50 -6.48 16.48
C TYR A 464 17.89 -7.83 16.84
N GLU A 465 17.83 -8.81 15.94
CA GLU A 465 17.17 -10.11 16.19
C GLU A 465 17.74 -10.89 17.39
N ASN A 466 19.04 -10.75 17.66
CA ASN A 466 19.74 -11.47 18.74
C ASN A 466 19.84 -10.65 20.03
N THR A 467 18.83 -9.83 20.34
CA THR A 467 18.87 -8.88 21.46
C THR A 467 17.81 -9.18 22.51
N PRO A 468 18.01 -8.73 23.77
CA PRO A 468 17.00 -8.87 24.81
C PRO A 468 15.66 -8.23 24.45
N TRP A 469 15.69 -7.12 23.70
CA TRP A 469 14.45 -6.48 23.26
C TRP A 469 13.67 -7.34 22.28
N TYR A 470 14.33 -7.90 21.24
CA TYR A 470 13.65 -8.73 20.24
C TYR A 470 13.07 -10.02 20.85
N ALA A 471 13.82 -10.67 21.75
CA ALA A 471 13.34 -11.84 22.46
C ALA A 471 12.07 -11.53 23.28
N GLY A 472 12.06 -10.41 24.02
CA GLY A 472 10.87 -9.99 24.75
C GLY A 472 9.73 -9.52 23.86
N TYR A 473 10.01 -8.96 22.67
CA TYR A 473 8.99 -8.64 21.67
C TYR A 473 8.27 -9.91 21.19
N ILE A 474 9.01 -10.95 20.81
CA ILE A 474 8.42 -12.23 20.40
C ILE A 474 7.61 -12.85 21.55
N GLN A 475 8.15 -12.89 22.76
CA GLN A 475 7.44 -13.39 23.94
C GLN A 475 6.16 -12.60 24.23
N TYR A 476 6.19 -11.28 24.04
CA TYR A 476 5.03 -10.42 24.19
C TYR A 476 3.94 -10.78 23.16
N LEU A 477 4.31 -11.01 21.89
CA LEU A 477 3.35 -11.44 20.88
C LEU A 477 2.80 -12.83 21.16
N GLU A 478 3.62 -13.77 21.63
CA GLU A 478 3.18 -15.13 21.99
C GLU A 478 2.13 -15.14 23.11
N SER A 479 2.21 -14.19 24.04
CA SER A 479 1.37 -14.11 25.24
C SER A 479 0.27 -13.05 25.16
N LEU A 480 0.00 -12.50 23.98
CA LEU A 480 -0.87 -11.33 23.80
C LEU A 480 -2.35 -11.58 24.14
N GLY A 481 -2.88 -12.74 23.72
CA GLY A 481 -4.29 -13.09 23.87
C GLY A 481 -4.52 -14.39 24.65
N LYS A 482 -5.76 -14.90 24.62
CA LYS A 482 -6.20 -16.08 25.39
C LYS A 482 -6.58 -17.24 24.46
N ASP A 483 -7.75 -17.84 24.67
CA ASP A 483 -8.14 -19.12 24.08
C ASP A 483 -8.45 -19.05 22.57
N LYS A 484 -8.76 -17.87 22.04
CA LYS A 484 -9.08 -17.65 20.61
C LYS A 484 -7.95 -16.94 19.87
N TYR A 485 -6.82 -16.75 20.53
CA TYR A 485 -5.64 -16.10 19.99
C TYR A 485 -4.59 -17.12 19.57
N PHE A 486 -3.96 -16.87 18.43
CA PHE A 486 -2.90 -17.70 17.90
C PHE A 486 -1.76 -16.83 17.38
N PHE A 487 -0.54 -17.14 17.78
CA PHE A 487 0.64 -16.51 17.22
C PHE A 487 1.32 -17.39 16.18
N ARG A 488 1.81 -16.79 15.10
CA ARG A 488 2.65 -17.43 14.08
C ARG A 488 3.84 -16.55 13.75
N ASN A 489 5.02 -17.14 13.68
CA ASN A 489 6.23 -16.45 13.30
C ASN A 489 6.68 -16.91 11.90
N ALA A 490 6.66 -16.02 10.92
CA ALA A 490 7.02 -16.34 9.54
C ALA A 490 8.51 -16.11 9.22
N VAL A 491 9.29 -15.62 10.19
CA VAL A 491 10.70 -15.23 10.01
C VAL A 491 11.58 -16.34 9.42
N SER A 492 11.42 -17.59 9.87
CA SER A 492 12.22 -18.74 9.40
C SER A 492 11.89 -19.16 7.97
N GLU A 493 10.72 -18.78 7.45
CA GLU A 493 10.26 -19.19 6.12
C GLU A 493 10.88 -18.34 5.01
N PHE A 494 11.50 -17.20 5.35
CA PHE A 494 12.09 -16.25 4.41
C PHE A 494 13.53 -15.87 4.80
N PRO A 495 14.48 -16.82 4.69
CA PRO A 495 15.88 -16.58 5.04
C PRO A 495 16.67 -15.82 3.96
N ASP A 496 16.14 -15.73 2.73
CA ASP A 496 16.83 -15.11 1.60
C ASP A 496 16.43 -13.63 1.45
N GLN A 497 17.42 -12.74 1.36
CA GLN A 497 17.21 -11.30 1.14
C GLN A 497 16.53 -11.00 -0.21
N THR A 498 16.71 -11.84 -1.23
CA THR A 498 16.04 -11.67 -2.54
C THR A 498 14.51 -11.79 -2.46
N SER A 499 13.99 -12.32 -1.36
CA SER A 499 12.56 -12.36 -1.07
C SER A 499 11.95 -10.98 -0.77
N PHE A 500 12.76 -9.93 -0.63
CA PHE A 500 12.32 -8.62 -0.16
C PHE A 500 12.59 -7.48 -1.15
N LEU A 501 11.60 -6.63 -1.34
CA LEU A 501 11.71 -5.36 -2.09
C LEU A 501 12.42 -4.28 -1.30
N ASP A 502 12.34 -4.29 0.03
CA ASP A 502 12.91 -3.29 0.93
C ASP A 502 13.08 -3.93 2.33
N PRO A 503 13.22 -3.19 3.44
CA PRO A 503 13.31 -3.80 4.76
C PRO A 503 12.19 -4.80 5.12
N HIS A 504 10.94 -4.60 4.68
CA HIS A 504 9.78 -5.36 5.20
C HIS A 504 8.73 -5.78 4.16
N HIS A 505 8.80 -5.29 2.92
CA HIS A 505 7.90 -5.73 1.85
C HIS A 505 8.47 -6.93 1.09
N LEU A 506 7.66 -7.98 0.92
CA LEU A 506 8.01 -9.14 0.11
C LEU A 506 7.91 -8.82 -1.39
N THR A 507 8.77 -9.44 -2.19
CA THR A 507 8.59 -9.50 -3.65
C THR A 507 7.31 -10.26 -3.99
N TYR A 508 6.79 -10.10 -5.21
CA TYR A 508 5.60 -10.82 -5.66
C TYR A 508 5.77 -12.34 -5.50
N ILE A 509 6.91 -12.89 -5.93
CA ILE A 509 7.20 -14.34 -5.85
C ILE A 509 7.23 -14.82 -4.39
N ALA A 510 7.83 -14.03 -3.50
CA ALA A 510 7.80 -14.33 -2.07
C ALA A 510 6.39 -14.20 -1.47
N SER A 511 5.56 -13.28 -1.99
CA SER A 511 4.16 -13.12 -1.58
C SER A 511 3.26 -14.30 -1.99
N GLU A 512 3.58 -14.98 -3.10
CA GLU A 512 2.92 -16.25 -3.47
C GLU A 512 3.24 -17.34 -2.44
N LYS A 513 4.52 -17.45 -2.06
CA LYS A 513 4.98 -18.39 -1.03
C LYS A 513 4.31 -18.12 0.33
N SER A 514 4.26 -16.86 0.77
CA SER A 514 3.60 -16.52 2.04
C SER A 514 2.09 -16.73 1.96
N SER A 515 1.45 -16.49 0.82
CA SER A 515 0.01 -16.78 0.62
C SER A 515 -0.29 -18.28 0.77
N ASP A 516 0.56 -19.14 0.21
CA ASP A 516 0.45 -20.60 0.35
C ASP A 516 0.70 -21.07 1.79
N LEU A 517 1.56 -20.37 2.54
CA LEU A 517 1.80 -20.62 3.95
C LEU A 517 0.60 -20.17 4.81
N TYR A 518 0.08 -18.98 4.54
CA TYR A 518 -1.04 -18.39 5.27
C TYR A 518 -2.32 -19.18 5.06
N SER A 519 -2.59 -19.67 3.85
CA SER A 519 -3.75 -20.53 3.58
C SER A 519 -3.74 -21.79 4.46
N LYS A 520 -2.57 -22.45 4.61
CA LYS A 520 -2.40 -23.61 5.49
C LYS A 520 -2.63 -23.26 6.96
N TRP A 521 -2.13 -22.11 7.42
CA TRP A 521 -2.34 -21.67 8.80
C TRP A 521 -3.80 -21.32 9.07
N ILE A 522 -4.46 -20.61 8.15
CA ILE A 522 -5.88 -20.26 8.22
C ILE A 522 -6.72 -21.54 8.34
N GLN A 523 -6.53 -22.49 7.42
CA GLN A 523 -7.26 -23.76 7.43
C GLN A 523 -7.05 -24.50 8.75
N LYS A 524 -5.79 -24.69 9.18
CA LYS A 524 -5.47 -25.38 10.43
C LYS A 524 -6.15 -24.76 11.65
N ILE A 525 -6.29 -23.44 11.71
CA ILE A 525 -6.93 -22.73 12.83
C ILE A 525 -8.46 -22.82 12.75
N LEU A 526 -9.04 -22.76 11.55
CA LEU A 526 -10.48 -22.92 11.39
C LEU A 526 -10.93 -24.34 11.74
N ASP A 527 -10.13 -25.36 11.40
CA ASP A 527 -10.39 -26.77 11.73
C ASP A 527 -10.32 -27.09 13.23
N GLN A 528 -9.71 -26.22 14.05
CA GLN A 528 -9.70 -26.38 15.51
C GLN A 528 -11.10 -26.10 16.08
N LYS A 529 -11.70 -27.16 16.64
CA LYS A 529 -13.04 -27.13 17.24
C LYS A 529 -13.08 -26.34 18.54
#